data_AF-A0A382MVY5-F1
#
_entry.id   AF-A0A382MVY5-F1
#
_cell.length_a   1.000
_cell.length_b   1.000
_cell.length_c   1.000
_cell.angle_alpha   90.00
_cell.angle_beta   90.00
_cell.angle_gamma   90.00
#
_symmetry.space_group_name_H-M   'P 1'
#
loop_
_entity.id
_entity.type
_entity.pdbx_description
1 polymer ?
#
loop_
_entity_poly.entity_id
_entity_poly.type
_entity_poly.pdbx_seq_one_letter_code
_entity_poly.pdbx_strand_id
1 'polypeptide(L)'
;MIPISRDTGSTVAFGGRSLAPDQQPKYLNSPETLLYSKGRTLYGLDLTKQDIRRLGYAVLVEGYFDFAQALQAGVKPVLATCGTALTEMQARLLKRYCKKVLLSFDPDTAGQGASTRSGELLLSEGFQTNVVTLESGKDPDSFVRQHGANNYRLKLKNSQPYLEYVLDQAISGRNLSRQKDQRDFLADMLAVAA
;
A
#
# COMPACT_ATOMS: atom_id res chain seq x y z
N MET A 1 2.67 11.97 -18.98
CA MET A 1 2.55 12.76 -17.73
C MET A 1 1.36 12.25 -16.93
N ILE A 2 1.46 12.23 -15.61
CA ILE A 2 0.46 11.68 -14.68
C ILE A 2 0.05 12.82 -13.73
N PRO A 3 -1.17 13.37 -13.83
CA PRO A 3 -1.59 14.48 -12.97
C PRO A 3 -1.82 14.00 -11.53
N ILE A 4 -1.28 14.72 -10.54
CA ILE A 4 -1.48 14.44 -9.11
C ILE A 4 -2.42 15.50 -8.54
N SER A 5 -3.57 15.05 -8.06
CA SER A 5 -4.60 15.92 -7.48
C SER A 5 -4.62 15.80 -5.96
N ARG A 6 -4.94 16.90 -5.28
CA ARG A 6 -5.34 16.85 -3.87
C ARG A 6 -6.74 16.25 -3.75
N ASP A 7 -7.15 15.88 -2.54
CA ASP A 7 -8.45 15.26 -2.26
C ASP A 7 -9.67 16.05 -2.77
N THR A 8 -9.57 17.36 -2.97
CA THR A 8 -10.62 18.19 -3.58
C THR A 8 -10.72 18.10 -5.11
N GLY A 9 -9.81 17.40 -5.78
CA GLY A 9 -9.74 17.26 -7.24
C GLY A 9 -8.92 18.31 -7.98
N SER A 10 -8.32 19.28 -7.28
CA SER A 10 -7.41 20.26 -7.91
C SER A 10 -6.05 19.60 -8.17
N THR A 11 -5.56 19.67 -9.41
CA THR A 11 -4.21 19.23 -9.77
C THR A 11 -3.16 20.12 -9.09
N VAL A 12 -2.23 19.51 -8.36
CA VAL A 12 -1.19 20.21 -7.58
C VAL A 12 0.23 19.86 -8.01
N ALA A 13 0.41 18.75 -8.73
CA ALA A 13 1.70 18.28 -9.21
C ALA A 13 1.54 17.29 -10.37
N PHE A 14 2.67 16.80 -10.88
CA PHE A 14 2.71 15.74 -11.87
C PHE A 14 3.75 14.68 -11.53
N GLY A 15 3.41 13.44 -11.85
CA GLY A 15 4.37 12.35 -12.06
C GLY A 15 4.74 12.24 -13.53
N GLY A 16 5.98 11.82 -13.77
CA GLY A 16 6.53 11.46 -15.07
C GLY A 16 7.07 10.04 -15.02
N ARG A 17 6.96 9.33 -16.14
CA ARG A 17 7.59 8.03 -16.36
C ARG A 17 8.44 8.15 -17.62
N SER A 18 9.70 7.71 -17.57
CA SER A 18 10.52 7.66 -18.77
C SER A 18 9.97 6.63 -19.76
N LEU A 19 10.04 6.96 -21.06
CA LEU A 19 9.66 6.04 -22.15
C LEU A 19 10.88 5.32 -22.73
N ALA A 20 12.04 5.97 -22.70
CA ALA A 20 13.29 5.36 -23.11
C ALA A 20 13.80 4.39 -22.03
N PRO A 21 14.24 3.16 -22.39
CA PRO A 21 14.66 2.14 -21.41
C PRO A 21 15.85 2.57 -20.53
N ASP A 22 16.71 3.42 -21.06
CA ASP A 22 17.97 3.87 -20.46
C ASP A 22 17.84 5.21 -19.71
N GLN A 23 16.72 5.93 -19.88
CA GLN A 23 16.52 7.22 -19.24
C GLN A 23 16.20 7.06 -17.74
N GLN A 24 17.06 7.64 -16.90
CA GLN A 24 16.90 7.69 -15.44
C GLN A 24 16.51 9.10 -14.94
N PRO A 25 15.70 9.20 -13.88
CA PRO A 25 15.04 8.09 -13.19
C PRO A 25 13.82 7.56 -13.97
N LYS A 26 13.50 6.28 -13.78
CA LYS A 26 12.29 5.64 -14.39
C LYS A 26 10.99 6.38 -14.05
N TYR A 27 10.90 6.91 -12.82
CA TYR A 27 9.80 7.72 -12.34
C TYR A 27 10.33 9.00 -11.70
N LEU A 28 9.69 10.13 -12.00
CA LEU A 28 10.00 11.41 -11.40
C LEU A 28 8.72 12.11 -11.00
N ASN A 29 8.64 12.59 -9.77
CA ASN A 29 7.55 13.45 -9.33
C ASN A 29 8.02 14.90 -9.33
N SER A 30 7.07 15.83 -9.48
CA SER A 30 7.32 17.24 -9.16
C SER A 30 8.03 17.37 -7.80
N PRO A 31 8.93 18.36 -7.64
CA PRO A 31 9.55 18.65 -6.35
C PRO A 31 8.50 19.09 -5.32
N GLU A 32 8.88 19.13 -4.04
CA GLU A 32 8.04 19.71 -2.99
C GLU A 32 7.75 21.19 -3.32
N THR A 33 6.50 21.61 -3.14
CA THR A 33 6.05 23.00 -3.35
C THR A 33 5.05 23.39 -2.26
N LEU A 34 4.65 24.67 -2.24
CA LEU A 34 3.55 25.11 -1.36
C LEU A 34 2.21 24.40 -1.66
N LEU A 35 2.03 23.91 -2.89
CA LEU A 35 0.79 23.24 -3.32
C LEU A 35 0.87 21.72 -3.20
N TYR A 36 2.08 21.15 -3.25
CA TYR A 36 2.30 19.71 -3.30
C TYR A 36 3.36 19.27 -2.32
N SER A 37 2.96 18.34 -1.45
CA SER A 37 3.88 17.58 -0.63
C SER A 37 3.60 16.09 -0.76
N LYS A 38 4.63 15.30 -1.08
CA LYS A 38 4.49 13.84 -1.27
C LYS A 38 3.92 13.18 -0.02
N GLY A 39 4.47 13.54 1.15
CA GLY A 39 4.04 13.02 2.45
C GLY A 39 2.69 13.55 2.94
N ARG A 40 1.95 14.32 2.15
CA ARG A 40 0.59 14.79 2.52
C ARG A 40 -0.45 14.46 1.46
N THR A 41 -0.04 13.84 0.36
CA THR A 41 -0.89 13.58 -0.80
C THR A 41 -1.02 12.08 -0.99
N LEU A 42 -2.26 11.61 -1.18
CA LEU A 42 -2.55 10.24 -1.59
C LEU A 42 -3.11 10.30 -3.01
N TYR A 43 -2.45 9.61 -3.93
CA TYR A 43 -2.83 9.60 -5.33
C TYR A 43 -4.15 8.86 -5.53
N GLY A 44 -5.04 9.46 -6.32
CA GLY A 44 -6.36 8.90 -6.63
C GLY A 44 -7.41 9.02 -5.52
N LEU A 45 -7.07 9.65 -4.38
CA LEU A 45 -8.02 9.85 -3.29
C LEU A 45 -9.21 10.73 -3.72
N ASP A 46 -8.98 11.73 -4.56
CA ASP A 46 -10.04 12.56 -5.15
C ASP A 46 -11.05 11.73 -5.96
N LEU A 47 -10.56 10.71 -6.67
CA LEU A 47 -11.35 9.81 -7.51
C LEU A 47 -12.09 8.72 -6.72
N THR A 48 -11.52 8.27 -5.59
CA THR A 48 -12.04 7.09 -4.87
C THR A 48 -12.59 7.37 -3.47
N LYS A 49 -12.41 8.57 -2.90
CA LYS A 49 -12.89 8.93 -1.54
C LYS A 49 -14.36 8.63 -1.26
N GLN A 50 -15.24 8.75 -2.26
CA GLN A 50 -16.66 8.44 -2.08
C GLN A 50 -16.87 6.92 -1.93
N ASP A 51 -16.18 6.12 -2.73
CA ASP A 51 -16.22 4.66 -2.63
C ASP A 51 -15.54 4.18 -1.33
N ILE A 52 -14.43 4.79 -0.92
CA ILE A 52 -13.77 4.53 0.38
C ILE A 52 -14.75 4.72 1.52
N ARG A 53 -15.45 5.87 1.54
CA ARG A 53 -16.43 6.19 2.59
C ARG A 53 -17.61 5.22 2.58
N ARG A 54 -18.13 4.89 1.40
CA ARG A 54 -19.29 3.99 1.23
C ARG A 54 -18.97 2.55 1.65
N LEU A 55 -17.77 2.06 1.31
CA LEU A 55 -17.35 0.69 1.58
C LEU A 55 -16.67 0.53 2.94
N GLY A 56 -16.22 1.62 3.56
CA GLY A 56 -15.61 1.63 4.89
C GLY A 56 -14.15 1.17 4.93
N TYR A 57 -13.52 0.92 3.78
CA TYR A 57 -12.11 0.55 3.68
C TYR A 57 -11.44 1.20 2.46
N ALA A 58 -10.10 1.16 2.41
CA ALA A 58 -9.30 1.55 1.25
C ALA A 58 -8.33 0.43 0.87
N VAL A 59 -7.99 0.32 -0.42
CA VAL A 59 -6.88 -0.51 -0.93
C VAL A 59 -5.70 0.42 -1.22
N LEU A 60 -4.62 0.28 -0.49
CA LEU A 60 -3.40 1.08 -0.66
C LEU A 60 -2.38 0.29 -1.47
N VAL A 61 -2.02 0.80 -2.65
CA VAL A 61 -0.97 0.28 -3.53
C VAL A 61 0.23 1.25 -3.58
N GLU A 62 1.36 0.83 -4.13
CA GLU A 62 2.58 1.65 -4.16
C GLU A 62 2.59 2.65 -5.30
N GLY A 63 2.25 2.20 -6.51
CA GLY A 63 2.49 2.95 -7.73
C GLY A 63 1.26 3.55 -8.40
N TYR A 64 1.52 4.55 -9.26
CA TYR A 64 0.49 5.13 -10.13
C TYR A 64 -0.12 4.12 -11.09
N PHE A 65 0.68 3.16 -11.57
CA PHE A 65 0.24 2.17 -12.54
C PHE A 65 -0.53 1.02 -11.90
N ASP A 66 -0.18 0.62 -10.68
CA ASP A 66 -1.00 -0.28 -9.86
C ASP A 66 -2.40 0.30 -9.64
N PHE A 67 -2.45 1.58 -9.24
CA PHE A 67 -3.70 2.30 -9.08
C PHE A 67 -4.48 2.36 -10.40
N ALA A 68 -3.82 2.78 -11.49
CA ALA A 68 -4.47 2.97 -12.78
C ALA A 68 -5.04 1.66 -13.31
N GLN A 69 -4.28 0.58 -13.21
CA GLN A 69 -4.70 -0.74 -13.68
C GLN A 69 -5.87 -1.30 -12.85
N ALA A 70 -5.78 -1.19 -11.52
CA ALA A 70 -6.87 -1.60 -10.63
C ALA A 70 -8.15 -0.79 -10.91
N LEU A 71 -8.03 0.54 -11.00
CA LEU A 71 -9.16 1.43 -11.27
C LEU A 71 -9.80 1.16 -12.64
N GLN A 72 -8.99 1.01 -13.69
CA GLN A 72 -9.44 0.68 -15.05
C GLN A 72 -10.19 -0.65 -15.09
N ALA A 73 -9.75 -1.64 -14.30
CA ALA A 73 -10.40 -2.93 -14.18
C ALA A 73 -11.66 -2.90 -13.28
N GLY A 74 -12.06 -1.71 -12.82
CA GLY A 74 -13.22 -1.49 -11.96
C GLY A 74 -13.01 -1.93 -10.51
N VAL A 75 -11.76 -2.07 -10.08
CA VAL A 75 -11.43 -2.41 -8.69
C VAL A 75 -11.40 -1.11 -7.90
N LYS A 76 -12.32 -1.01 -6.94
CA LYS A 76 -12.46 0.11 -6.02
C LYS A 76 -12.68 -0.44 -4.61
N PRO A 77 -12.23 0.25 -3.55
CA PRO A 77 -11.73 1.62 -3.52
C PRO A 77 -10.20 1.72 -3.37
N VAL A 78 -9.47 1.82 -4.49
CA VAL A 78 -8.00 1.87 -4.53
C VAL A 78 -7.45 3.30 -4.42
N LEU A 79 -6.24 3.46 -3.87
CA LEU A 79 -5.44 4.69 -3.83
C LEU A 79 -3.95 4.32 -3.73
N ALA A 80 -3.04 5.26 -3.99
CA ALA A 80 -1.59 5.00 -3.92
C ALA A 80 -0.81 6.07 -3.14
N THR A 81 0.40 5.72 -2.71
CA THR A 81 1.39 6.75 -2.30
C THR A 81 2.02 7.41 -3.53
N CYS A 82 2.64 8.58 -3.35
CA CYS A 82 3.29 9.33 -4.43
C CYS A 82 4.80 9.04 -4.49
N GLY A 83 5.19 7.78 -4.60
CA GLY A 83 6.60 7.37 -4.66
C GLY A 83 7.37 7.65 -3.36
N THR A 84 6.72 7.40 -2.23
CA THR A 84 7.29 7.54 -0.88
C THR A 84 6.66 6.49 0.04
N ALA A 85 7.33 6.18 1.14
CA ALA A 85 6.72 5.37 2.19
C ALA A 85 5.47 6.07 2.74
N LEU A 86 4.50 5.29 3.21
CA LEU A 86 3.31 5.86 3.86
C LEU A 86 3.73 6.71 5.06
N THR A 87 3.15 7.89 5.17
CA THR A 87 3.42 8.85 6.24
C THR A 87 2.24 9.00 7.17
N GLU A 88 2.50 9.44 8.41
CA GLU A 88 1.48 9.73 9.42
C GLU A 88 0.44 10.76 8.92
N MET A 89 0.89 11.77 8.18
CA MET A 89 0.01 12.79 7.61
C MET A 89 -0.93 12.21 6.55
N GLN A 90 -0.46 11.28 5.70
CA GLN A 90 -1.31 10.55 4.77
C GLN A 90 -2.28 9.62 5.50
N ALA A 91 -1.83 8.90 6.53
CA ALA A 91 -2.70 8.04 7.34
C ALA A 91 -3.82 8.85 8.01
N ARG A 92 -3.50 10.00 8.61
CA ARG A 92 -4.48 10.92 9.21
C ARG A 92 -5.45 11.51 8.19
N LEU A 93 -4.98 11.82 6.98
CA LEU A 93 -5.85 12.23 5.88
C LEU A 93 -6.86 11.12 5.55
N LEU A 94 -6.38 9.88 5.38
CA LEU A 94 -7.21 8.73 5.04
C LEU A 94 -8.23 8.38 6.14
N LYS A 95 -7.86 8.60 7.41
CA LYS A 95 -8.69 8.32 8.60
C LYS A 95 -10.01 9.10 8.63
N ARG A 96 -10.11 10.17 7.82
CA ARG A 96 -11.33 10.96 7.60
C ARG A 96 -12.37 10.23 6.73
N TYR A 97 -11.97 9.17 6.02
CA TYR A 97 -12.81 8.47 5.05
C TYR A 97 -13.07 7.01 5.42
N CYS A 98 -12.12 6.31 6.06
CA CYS A 98 -12.31 4.93 6.49
C CYS A 98 -11.54 4.61 7.78
N LYS A 99 -11.82 3.42 8.33
CA LYS A 99 -11.12 2.83 9.48
C LYS A 99 -10.36 1.55 9.13
N LYS A 100 -10.49 1.05 7.90
CA LYS A 100 -9.83 -0.15 7.43
C LYS A 100 -8.96 0.12 6.20
N VAL A 101 -7.77 -0.46 6.17
CA VAL A 101 -6.85 -0.40 5.03
C VAL A 101 -6.39 -1.80 4.64
N LEU A 102 -6.42 -2.09 3.34
CA LEU A 102 -5.84 -3.27 2.72
C LEU A 102 -4.53 -2.86 2.05
N LEU A 103 -3.39 -3.29 2.58
CA LEU A 103 -2.08 -3.08 1.98
C LEU A 103 -1.89 -4.08 0.84
N SER A 104 -1.72 -3.59 -0.38
CA SER A 104 -1.47 -4.41 -1.57
C SER A 104 -0.20 -3.91 -2.25
N PHE A 105 0.93 -4.28 -1.67
CA PHE A 105 2.28 -3.92 -2.10
C PHE A 105 2.96 -5.07 -2.83
N ASP A 106 4.14 -4.80 -3.38
CA ASP A 106 4.89 -5.80 -4.11
C ASP A 106 5.31 -6.96 -3.18
N PRO A 107 5.32 -8.21 -3.67
CA PRO A 107 5.65 -9.38 -2.85
C PRO A 107 7.16 -9.53 -2.61
N ASP A 108 8.00 -8.65 -3.17
CA ASP A 108 9.45 -8.70 -3.00
C ASP A 108 9.88 -8.25 -1.59
N THR A 109 11.17 -8.41 -1.27
CA THR A 109 11.70 -8.07 0.06
C THR A 109 11.47 -6.60 0.43
N ALA A 110 11.51 -5.69 -0.55
CA ALA A 110 11.29 -4.26 -0.31
C ALA A 110 9.82 -3.97 0.01
N GLY A 111 8.89 -4.55 -0.74
CA GLY A 111 7.45 -4.43 -0.55
C GLY A 111 6.96 -5.12 0.72
N GLN A 112 7.58 -6.23 1.13
CA GLN A 112 7.35 -6.84 2.46
C GLN A 112 7.77 -5.88 3.59
N GLY A 113 8.97 -5.31 3.52
CA GLY A 113 9.41 -4.29 4.48
C GLY A 113 8.57 -3.00 4.46
N ALA A 114 8.01 -2.63 3.31
CA ALA A 114 7.05 -1.54 3.20
C ALA A 114 5.70 -1.89 3.84
N SER A 115 5.24 -3.14 3.70
CA SER A 115 4.00 -3.65 4.30
C SER A 115 4.08 -3.67 5.82
N THR A 116 5.20 -4.12 6.39
CA THR A 116 5.45 -4.10 7.84
C THR A 116 5.40 -2.66 8.38
N ARG A 117 6.24 -1.77 7.86
CA ARG A 117 6.30 -0.37 8.33
C ARG A 117 4.98 0.38 8.16
N SER A 118 4.29 0.18 7.03
CA SER A 118 3.00 0.82 6.80
C SER A 118 1.91 0.25 7.69
N GLY A 119 1.97 -1.06 7.99
CA GLY A 119 1.02 -1.72 8.87
C GLY A 119 1.17 -1.28 10.32
N GLU A 120 2.39 -1.16 10.83
CA GLU A 120 2.70 -0.56 12.15
C GLU A 120 2.14 0.86 12.26
N LEU A 121 2.45 1.71 11.27
CA LEU A 121 1.96 3.09 11.24
C LEU A 121 0.42 3.17 11.22
N LEU A 122 -0.23 2.31 10.42
CA LEU A 122 -1.69 2.29 10.34
C LEU A 122 -2.32 1.80 11.64
N LEU A 123 -1.75 0.78 12.27
CA LEU A 123 -2.20 0.29 13.57
C LEU A 123 -2.05 1.35 14.67
N SER A 124 -0.91 2.05 14.74
CA SER A 124 -0.71 3.12 15.72
C SER A 124 -1.65 4.31 15.49
N GLU A 125 -2.02 4.55 14.22
CA GLU A 125 -3.09 5.48 13.85
C GLU A 125 -4.50 4.87 13.97
N GLY A 126 -4.67 3.71 14.61
CA GLY A 126 -5.96 3.13 14.97
C GLY A 126 -6.79 2.61 13.79
N PHE A 127 -6.13 2.17 12.72
CA PHE A 127 -6.79 1.46 11.62
C PHE A 127 -6.86 -0.04 11.90
N GLN A 128 -7.90 -0.68 11.36
CA GLN A 128 -7.85 -2.11 11.07
C GLN A 128 -7.03 -2.31 9.78
N THR A 129 -5.95 -3.08 9.86
CA THR A 129 -5.05 -3.28 8.71
C THR A 129 -5.02 -4.74 8.31
N ASN A 130 -5.18 -5.00 7.01
CA ASN A 130 -4.92 -6.31 6.41
C ASN A 130 -3.85 -6.17 5.31
N VAL A 131 -3.14 -7.26 5.03
CA VAL A 131 -2.15 -7.39 3.96
C VAL A 131 -2.70 -8.33 2.87
N VAL A 132 -2.52 -7.94 1.62
CA VAL A 132 -2.93 -8.70 0.44
C VAL A 132 -1.69 -9.34 -0.16
N THR A 133 -1.56 -10.66 0.00
CA THR A 133 -0.44 -11.41 -0.57
C THR A 133 -0.76 -11.87 -1.99
N LEU A 134 -0.01 -11.35 -2.96
CA LEU A 134 -0.05 -11.78 -4.35
C LEU A 134 0.96 -12.91 -4.60
N GLU A 135 0.84 -13.57 -5.76
CA GLU A 135 1.80 -14.58 -6.18
C GLU A 135 3.20 -13.96 -6.34
N SER A 136 4.25 -14.75 -6.09
CA SER A 136 5.63 -14.28 -6.19
C SER A 136 5.90 -13.63 -7.55
N GLY A 137 6.54 -12.45 -7.52
CA GLY A 137 6.90 -11.68 -8.70
C GLY A 137 5.75 -10.90 -9.36
N LYS A 138 4.56 -10.80 -8.73
CA LYS A 138 3.44 -10.03 -9.27
C LYS A 138 3.09 -8.84 -8.38
N ASP A 139 3.21 -7.65 -8.96
CA ASP A 139 2.62 -6.41 -8.46
C ASP A 139 1.10 -6.36 -8.76
N PRO A 140 0.33 -5.42 -8.16
CA PRO A 140 -1.09 -5.27 -8.48
C PRO A 140 -1.37 -5.05 -9.97
N ASP A 141 -0.54 -4.28 -10.69
CA ASP A 141 -0.68 -4.06 -12.14
C ASP A 141 -0.64 -5.38 -12.92
N SER A 142 0.48 -6.10 -12.85
CA SER A 142 0.71 -7.38 -13.54
C SER A 142 -0.28 -8.45 -13.10
N PHE A 143 -0.64 -8.52 -11.81
CA PHE A 143 -1.64 -9.46 -11.32
C PHE A 143 -2.99 -9.22 -11.96
N VAL A 144 -3.47 -7.96 -12.01
CA VAL A 144 -4.75 -7.63 -12.62
C VAL A 144 -4.74 -7.86 -14.13
N ARG A 145 -3.64 -7.57 -14.83
CA ARG A 145 -3.52 -7.85 -16.27
C ARG A 145 -3.60 -9.34 -16.57
N GLN A 146 -2.94 -10.17 -15.77
CA GLN A 146 -2.84 -11.60 -16.04
C GLN A 146 -4.07 -12.38 -15.56
N HIS A 147 -4.60 -12.04 -14.39
CA HIS A 147 -5.65 -12.82 -13.71
C HIS A 147 -7.01 -12.13 -13.69
N GLY A 148 -7.07 -10.84 -14.05
CA GLY A 148 -8.31 -10.07 -14.12
C GLY A 148 -8.81 -9.55 -12.77
N ALA A 149 -9.76 -8.62 -12.87
CA ALA A 149 -10.32 -7.89 -11.74
C ALA A 149 -10.97 -8.79 -10.68
N ASN A 150 -11.65 -9.85 -11.11
CA ASN A 150 -12.42 -10.73 -10.20
C ASN A 150 -11.49 -11.51 -9.27
N ASN A 151 -10.38 -12.03 -9.79
CA ASN A 151 -9.38 -12.71 -8.98
C ASN A 151 -8.69 -11.75 -8.02
N TYR A 152 -8.41 -10.52 -8.46
CA TYR A 152 -7.84 -9.52 -7.56
C TYR A 152 -8.80 -9.13 -6.44
N ARG A 153 -10.11 -8.93 -6.73
CA ARG A 153 -11.14 -8.73 -5.69
C ARG A 153 -11.21 -9.90 -4.70
N LEU A 154 -11.05 -11.14 -5.17
CA LEU A 154 -11.00 -12.31 -4.31
C LEU A 154 -9.79 -12.27 -3.37
N LYS A 155 -8.61 -11.88 -3.87
CA LYS A 155 -7.40 -11.65 -3.05
C LYS A 155 -7.64 -10.56 -2.00
N LEU A 156 -8.27 -9.44 -2.37
CA LEU A 156 -8.62 -8.37 -1.43
C LEU A 156 -9.58 -8.85 -0.34
N LYS A 157 -10.59 -9.63 -0.71
CA LYS A 157 -11.58 -10.21 0.22
C LYS A 157 -10.93 -11.17 1.21
N ASN A 158 -9.98 -11.97 0.75
CA ASN A 158 -9.26 -12.97 1.54
C ASN A 158 -7.94 -12.41 2.12
N SER A 159 -7.81 -11.09 2.21
CA SER A 159 -6.64 -10.43 2.78
C SER A 159 -6.42 -10.82 4.25
N GLN A 160 -5.17 -11.00 4.62
CA GLN A 160 -4.77 -11.48 5.94
C GLN A 160 -4.70 -10.32 6.94
N PRO A 161 -5.22 -10.45 8.17
CA PRO A 161 -4.99 -9.47 9.23
C PRO A 161 -3.50 -9.19 9.44
N TYR A 162 -3.13 -7.94 9.66
CA TYR A 162 -1.72 -7.54 9.76
C TYR A 162 -0.94 -8.29 10.83
N LEU A 163 -1.53 -8.49 12.02
CA LEU A 163 -0.84 -9.20 13.10
C LEU A 163 -0.54 -10.66 12.74
N GLU A 164 -1.46 -11.33 12.06
CA GLU A 164 -1.24 -12.69 11.55
C GLU A 164 -0.14 -12.71 10.48
N TYR A 165 -0.13 -11.73 9.58
CA TYR A 165 0.92 -11.58 8.58
C TYR A 165 2.32 -11.42 9.21
N VAL A 166 2.44 -10.61 10.26
CA VAL A 166 3.71 -10.41 10.98
C VAL A 166 4.13 -11.67 11.75
N LEU A 167 3.18 -12.40 12.33
CA LEU A 167 3.46 -13.69 12.97
C LEU A 167 4.00 -14.71 11.97
N ASP A 168 3.36 -14.85 10.81
CA ASP A 168 3.80 -15.77 9.75
C ASP A 168 5.20 -15.41 9.24
N GLN A 169 5.48 -14.12 9.05
CA GLN A 169 6.80 -13.60 8.70
C GLN A 169 7.85 -13.97 9.76
N ALA A 170 7.54 -13.78 11.05
CA ALA A 170 8.46 -14.05 12.15
C ALA A 170 8.73 -15.56 12.35
N ILE A 171 7.80 -16.43 11.98
CA ILE A 171 7.97 -17.89 12.07
C ILE A 171 8.71 -18.44 10.84
N SER A 172 8.57 -17.79 9.68
CA SER A 172 9.15 -18.24 8.42
C SER A 172 10.66 -18.50 8.53
N GLY A 173 11.08 -19.72 8.18
CA GLY A 173 12.49 -20.15 8.24
C GLY A 173 13.03 -20.44 9.64
N ARG A 174 12.19 -20.40 10.70
CA ARG A 174 12.60 -20.70 12.08
C ARG A 174 12.10 -22.06 12.53
N ASN A 175 12.87 -22.70 13.41
CA ASN A 175 12.44 -23.90 14.11
C ASN A 175 12.18 -23.58 15.59
N LEU A 176 10.91 -23.37 15.95
CA LEU A 176 10.50 -22.99 17.31
C LEU A 176 10.80 -24.04 18.39
N SER A 177 11.26 -25.25 18.03
CA SER A 177 11.79 -26.22 18.99
C SER A 177 13.22 -25.89 19.45
N ARG A 178 13.94 -25.03 18.73
CA ARG A 178 15.29 -24.57 19.09
C ARG A 178 15.21 -23.33 19.97
N GLN A 179 15.84 -23.38 21.15
CA GLN A 179 15.80 -22.28 22.11
C GLN A 179 16.23 -20.91 21.55
N LYS A 180 17.20 -20.88 20.62
CA LYS A 180 17.63 -19.64 19.97
C LYS A 180 16.48 -19.04 19.14
N ASP A 181 15.95 -19.80 18.20
CA ASP A 181 14.87 -19.39 17.31
C ASP A 181 13.60 -18.99 18.09
N GLN A 182 13.32 -19.67 19.21
CA GLN A 182 12.23 -19.32 20.12
C GLN A 182 12.48 -17.95 20.79
N ARG A 183 13.70 -17.68 21.27
CA ARG A 183 14.04 -16.38 21.86
C ARG A 183 13.96 -15.26 20.85
N ASP A 184 14.50 -15.48 19.65
CA ASP A 184 14.48 -14.49 18.57
C ASP A 184 13.03 -14.18 18.15
N PHE A 185 12.16 -15.20 18.04
CA PHE A 185 10.72 -15.01 17.78
C PHE A 185 10.03 -14.17 18.85
N LEU A 186 10.25 -14.49 20.13
CA LEU A 186 9.63 -13.73 21.23
C LEU A 186 10.13 -12.28 21.27
N ALA A 187 11.41 -12.04 21.00
CA ALA A 187 11.97 -10.69 20.95
C ALA A 187 11.31 -9.84 19.85
N ASP A 188 11.15 -10.41 18.64
CA ASP A 188 10.49 -9.72 17.53
C ASP A 188 9.01 -9.42 17.85
N MET A 189 8.29 -10.37 18.44
CA MET A 189 6.86 -10.19 18.75
C MET A 189 6.60 -9.22 19.90
N LEU A 190 7.51 -9.10 20.87
CA LEU A 190 7.42 -8.09 21.92
C LEU A 190 7.49 -6.67 21.34
N ALA A 191 8.30 -6.45 20.30
CA ALA A 191 8.39 -5.14 19.64
C ALA A 191 7.10 -4.76 18.89
N VAL A 192 6.35 -5.75 18.41
CA VAL A 192 5.07 -5.54 17.70
C VAL A 192 3.91 -5.27 18.66
N ALA A 193 3.99 -5.78 19.89
CA ALA A 193 2.93 -5.67 20.90
C ALA A 193 3.07 -4.44 21.84
N ALA A 194 4.22 -3.77 21.83
CA ALA A 194 4.54 -2.60 22.66
C ALA A 194 4.06 -1.29 22.03
#